data_AF-A0A353BGV7-F1
#
_entry.id   AF-A0A353BGV7-F1
#
_cell.length_a   1.000
_cell.length_b   1.000
_cell.length_c   1.000
_cell.angle_alpha   90.00
_cell.angle_beta   90.00
_cell.angle_gamma   90.00
#
_symmetry.space_group_name_H-M   'P 1'
#
loop_
_entity.id
_entity.type
_entity.pdbx_description
1 polymer ?
#
loop_
_entity_poly.entity_id
_entity_poly.type
_entity_poly.pdbx_seq_one_letter_code
_entity_poly.pdbx_strand_id
1 'polypeptide(L)' 'TVVPGYHTAESIAKIGRAIEGARKWALQQFVPAQADDPELRSLKPLLEPELLEMQRRGEGFADKCLVRGLRQVAEAPPE' A
#
# COMPACT_ATOMS: atom_id res chain seq x y z
N THR A 1 4.90 -0.52 -4.87
CA THR A 1 4.41 -1.50 -3.88
C THR A 1 4.48 -0.87 -2.51
N VAL A 2 3.49 -1.10 -1.65
CA VAL A 2 3.41 -0.51 -0.31
C VAL A 2 3.91 -1.52 0.71
N VAL A 3 5.20 -1.47 1.05
CA VAL A 3 5.84 -2.40 2.00
C VAL A 3 5.59 -1.92 3.43
N PRO A 4 4.99 -2.76 4.29
CA PRO A 4 4.74 -2.44 5.70
C PRO A 4 6.05 -2.19 6.44
N GLY A 5 6.07 -1.21 7.34
CA GLY A 5 7.29 -0.78 8.06
C GLY A 5 8.22 0.16 7.27
N TYR A 6 8.17 0.14 5.93
CA TYR A 6 8.98 1.04 5.07
C TYR A 6 8.16 2.20 4.51
N HIS A 7 6.88 1.97 4.23
CA HIS A 7 5.99 2.98 3.68
C HIS A 7 4.95 3.35 4.72
N THR A 8 5.21 4.46 5.40
CA THR A 8 4.25 5.11 6.29
C THR A 8 3.40 6.09 5.50
N ALA A 9 2.36 6.59 6.15
CA ALA A 9 1.50 7.59 5.53
C ALA A 9 2.22 8.92 5.22
N GLU A 10 3.28 9.26 5.97
CA GLU A 10 4.20 10.34 5.60
C GLU A 10 5.01 10.02 4.35
N SER A 11 5.49 8.78 4.19
CA SER A 11 6.19 8.36 2.98
C SER A 11 5.28 8.51 1.76
N ILE A 12 3.99 8.16 1.88
CA ILE A 12 3.00 8.37 0.82
C ILE A 12 2.84 9.86 0.50
N ALA A 13 2.73 10.74 1.49
CA ALA A 13 2.66 12.18 1.22
C ALA A 13 3.91 12.71 0.50
N LYS A 14 5.11 12.25 0.91
CA LYS A 14 6.39 12.63 0.27
C LYS A 14 6.47 12.14 -1.17
N ILE A 15 6.12 10.88 -1.42
CA ILE A 15 6.09 10.30 -2.78
C ILE A 15 5.05 11.04 -3.62
N GLY A 16 3.85 11.26 -3.08
CA GLY A 16 2.75 11.96 -3.74
C GLY A 16 3.18 13.34 -4.22
N ARG A 17 3.81 14.13 -3.34
CA ARG A 17 4.33 15.45 -3.69
C ARG A 17 5.41 15.41 -4.78
N ALA A 18 6.23 14.36 -4.82
CA ALA A 18 7.25 14.18 -5.85
C ALA A 18 6.66 13.80 -7.22
N ILE A 19 5.45 13.23 -7.25
CA ILE A 19 4.76 12.82 -8.48
C ILE A 19 3.50 13.67 -8.76
N GLU A 20 3.41 14.83 -8.12
CA GLU A 20 2.24 15.72 -8.20
C GLU A 20 1.91 16.04 -9.67
N GLY A 21 0.63 15.90 -10.04
CA GLY A 21 0.17 16.04 -11.43
C GLY A 21 0.23 14.74 -12.25
N ALA A 22 0.63 13.61 -11.66
CA ALA A 22 0.49 12.31 -12.30
C ALA A 22 -0.99 12.00 -12.59
N ARG A 23 -1.30 11.52 -13.81
CA ARG A 23 -2.66 11.11 -14.16
C ARG A 23 -3.16 9.91 -13.35
N LYS A 24 -2.23 9.07 -12.88
CA LYS A 24 -2.58 7.83 -12.20
C LYS A 24 -1.47 7.39 -11.27
N TRP A 25 -1.85 7.05 -10.04
CA TRP A 25 -0.95 6.43 -9.07
C TRP A 25 -1.58 5.13 -8.54
N ALA A 26 -0.86 4.02 -8.69
CA ALA A 26 -1.32 2.72 -8.19
C ALA A 26 -0.54 2.32 -6.93
N LEU A 27 -1.22 2.30 -5.79
CA LEU A 27 -0.74 1.70 -4.55
C LEU A 27 -0.94 0.20 -4.60
N GLN A 28 0.14 -0.53 -4.87
CA GLN A 28 0.15 -1.98 -4.94
C GLN A 28 0.35 -2.57 -3.54
N GLN A 29 -0.57 -3.41 -3.06
CA GLN A 29 -0.40 -4.18 -1.83
C GLN A 29 0.86 -5.05 -1.93
N PHE A 30 1.62 -5.08 -0.85
CA PHE A 30 2.80 -5.93 -0.73
C PHE A 30 2.41 -7.40 -0.60
N VAL A 31 3.07 -8.26 -1.38
CA VAL A 31 2.87 -9.71 -1.37
C VAL A 31 4.17 -10.34 -0.85
N PRO A 32 4.25 -10.71 0.44
CA PRO A 32 5.47 -11.21 1.06
C PRO A 32 6.03 -12.44 0.35
N ALA A 33 5.17 -13.33 -0.13
CA ALA A 33 5.57 -14.54 -0.86
C ALA A 33 6.34 -14.27 -2.17
N GLN A 34 6.23 -13.06 -2.72
CA GLN A 34 6.93 -12.65 -3.94
C GLN A 34 8.13 -11.72 -3.66
N ALA A 35 8.47 -11.48 -2.39
CA ALA A 35 9.61 -10.62 -2.06
C ALA A 35 10.93 -11.35 -2.38
N ASP A 36 11.80 -10.68 -3.13
CA ASP A 36 13.17 -11.14 -3.38
C ASP A 36 13.96 -11.21 -2.06
N ASP A 37 13.79 -10.20 -1.21
CA ASP A 37 14.42 -10.15 0.10
C ASP A 37 13.75 -11.13 1.09
N PRO A 38 14.51 -12.05 1.70
CA PRO A 38 13.97 -13.07 2.57
C PRO A 38 13.43 -12.50 3.90
N GLU A 39 13.95 -11.38 4.39
CA GLU A 39 13.48 -10.77 5.64
C GLU A 39 12.08 -10.17 5.45
N LEU A 40 11.80 -9.64 4.25
CA LEU A 40 10.49 -9.09 3.91
C LEU A 40 9.40 -10.16 3.76
N ARG A 41 9.77 -11.44 3.56
CA ARG A 41 8.80 -12.55 3.44
C ARG A 41 8.04 -12.84 4.73
N SER A 42 8.62 -12.48 5.87
CA SER A 42 8.02 -12.65 7.20
C SER A 42 7.07 -11.51 7.57
N LEU A 43 7.03 -10.43 6.78
CA LEU A 43 6.15 -9.29 7.04
C LEU A 43 4.70 -9.62 6.70
N LYS A 44 3.77 -9.12 7.51
CA LYS A 44 2.33 -9.19 7.20
C LYS A 44 1.95 -8.04 6.26
N PRO A 45 1.21 -8.31 5.17
CA PRO A 45 0.69 -7.24 4.31
C PRO A 45 -0.11 -6.22 5.12
N LEU A 46 -0.15 -4.98 4.65
CA LEU A 46 -1.03 -3.95 5.21
C LEU A 46 -2.49 -4.40 5.12
N LEU A 47 -3.24 -4.11 6.18
CA LEU A 47 -4.68 -4.32 6.19
C LEU A 47 -5.35 -3.40 5.16
N GLU A 48 -6.53 -3.83 4.68
CA GLU A 48 -7.35 -3.03 3.78
C GLU A 48 -7.56 -1.58 4.26
N PRO A 49 -7.99 -1.31 5.52
CA PRO A 49 -8.19 0.06 5.99
C PRO A 49 -6.93 0.91 5.93
N GLU A 50 -5.75 0.34 6.23
CA GLU A 50 -4.48 1.08 6.17
C GLU A 50 -4.12 1.45 4.73
N LEU A 51 -4.31 0.52 3.79
CA LEU A 51 -4.00 0.74 2.39
C LEU A 51 -4.97 1.74 1.73
N LEU A 52 -6.25 1.71 2.13
CA LEU A 52 -7.24 2.70 1.73
C LEU A 52 -6.96 4.09 2.32
N GLU A 53 -6.45 4.17 3.56
CA GLU A 53 -6.02 5.45 4.12
C GLU A 53 -4.88 6.05 3.29
N MET A 54 -3.90 5.22 2.90
CA MET A 54 -2.82 5.66 2.01
C MET A 54 -3.34 6.10 0.64
N GLN A 55 -4.35 5.42 0.09
CA GLN A 55 -4.98 5.82 -1.16
C GLN A 55 -5.59 7.22 -1.05
N ARG A 56 -6.38 7.48 0.00
CA ARG A 56 -7.02 8.78 0.23
C ARG A 56 -6.02 9.91 0.30
N ARG A 57 -4.86 9.67 0.94
CA ARG A 57 -3.77 10.66 0.95
C ARG A 57 -3.18 10.86 -0.44
N GLY A 58 -3.04 9.78 -1.23
CA GLY A 58 -2.55 9.83 -2.61
C GLY A 58 -3.49 10.53 -3.60
N GLU A 59 -4.80 10.52 -3.36
CA GLU A 59 -5.80 11.23 -4.19
C GLU A 59 -5.57 12.76 -4.18
N GLY A 60 -4.91 13.30 -3.17
CA GLY A 60 -4.53 14.72 -3.14
C GLY A 60 -3.39 15.09 -4.11
N PHE A 61 -2.69 14.11 -4.69
CA PHE A 61 -1.48 14.36 -5.49
C PHE A 61 -1.60 13.87 -6.94
N ALA A 62 -2.48 12.90 -7.22
CA ALA A 62 -2.68 12.33 -8.54
C ALA A 62 -4.16 12.35 -8.91
N ASP A 63 -4.46 12.54 -10.20
CA ASP A 63 -5.84 12.60 -10.73
C ASP A 63 -6.64 11.32 -10.41
N LYS A 64 -5.94 10.17 -10.35
CA LYS A 64 -6.54 8.90 -9.97
C LYS A 64 -5.59 8.05 -9.13
N CYS A 65 -5.90 7.91 -7.84
CA CYS A 65 -5.19 6.99 -6.94
C CYS A 65 -5.96 5.66 -6.84
N LEU A 66 -5.31 4.54 -7.13
CA LEU A 66 -5.93 3.20 -7.09
C LEU A 66 -5.16 2.28 -6.16
N VAL A 67 -5.89 1.48 -5.40
CA VAL A 67 -5.30 0.33 -4.71
C VAL A 67 -5.36 -0.90 -5.62
N ARG A 68 -4.28 -1.68 -5.65
CA ARG A 68 -4.20 -2.96 -6.34
C ARG A 68 -3.78 -4.06 -5.39
N GLY A 69 -4.32 -5.26 -5.61
CA GLY A 69 -3.90 -6.46 -4.88
C GLY A 69 -4.59 -6.69 -3.54
N LEU A 70 -5.60 -5.89 -3.15
CA LEU A 70 -6.49 -6.19 -2.03
C LEU A 70 -7.15 -7.56 -2.26
N ARG A 71 -6.62 -8.61 -1.64
CA ARG A 71 -7.40 -9.83 -1.39
C ARG A 71 -8.00 -9.68 0.00
N GLN A 72 -9.30 -9.88 0.12
CA GLN A 72 -9.96 -10.04 1.41
C GLN A 72 -9.19 -11.11 2.19
N VAL A 73 -8.51 -10.70 3.27
CA VAL A 73 -8.19 -11.63 4.34
C VAL A 73 -9.53 -11.99 4.96
N ALA A 74 -10.09 -13.11 4.52
CA ALA A 74 -11.14 -13.78 5.26
C ALA A 74 -10.64 -13.92 6.70
N GLU A 75 -11.47 -13.48 7.64
CA GLU A 75 -11.32 -13.67 9.08
C GLU A 75 -10.68 -15.03 9.37
N ALA A 76 -9.55 -15.03 10.09
CA ALA A 76 -9.16 -16.22 10.82
C ALA A 76 -10.23 -16.45 11.90
N PRO A 77 -10.97 -17.58 11.89
CA PRO A 77 -11.93 -17.85 12.96
C PRO A 77 -11.18 -17.98 14.29
N PRO A 78 -11.65 -17.37 15.39
CA PRO A 78 -11.17 -17.73 16.72
C PRO A 78 -11.60 -19.17 17.03
N GLU A 79 -10.66 -19.97 17.53
CA GLU A 79 -10.87 -21.33 18.07
C GLU A 79 -11.86 -21.36 19.23
#